data_AF-A0A812WF04-F1
#
_entry.id   AF-A0A812WF04-F1
#
_cell.length_a   1.000
_cell.length_b   1.000
_cell.length_c   1.000
_cell.angle_alpha   90.00
_cell.angle_beta   90.00
_cell.angle_gamma   90.00
#
_symmetry.space_group_name_H-M   'P 1'
#
loop_
_entity.id
_entity.type
_entity.pdbx_description
1 polymer ?
#
loop_
_entity_poly.entity_id
_entity_poly.type
_entity_poly.pdbx_seq_one_letter_code
_entity_poly.pdbx_strand_id
1 'polypeptide(L)'
;MGNIPICCAEEKSPDAEHETMVAEVAIREDPGFSAAPLVITFLLPDGRSTRDVWFYESPLGLDFSMRLPMKVKAVKPGFIGEHSKVQVGWTILRIDGRPVPGSFDATLMMLQMRLQGMRRH
;
A
#
# COMPACT_ATOMS: atom_id res chain seq x y z
N MET A 1 41.56 -43.12 41.86
CA MET A 1 41.31 -41.66 41.88
C MET A 1 39.81 -41.44 41.68
N GLY A 2 39.27 -40.28 42.08
CA GLY A 2 37.82 -40.06 42.22
C GLY A 2 37.04 -39.75 40.93
N ASN A 3 35.71 -39.65 41.08
CA ASN A 3 34.71 -39.39 40.03
C ASN A 3 34.23 -37.92 40.02
N ILE A 4 33.77 -37.45 38.85
CA ILE A 4 32.48 -36.74 38.53
C ILE A 4 31.95 -35.75 39.61
N PRO A 5 31.78 -34.43 39.33
CA PRO A 5 30.68 -33.84 38.51
C PRO A 5 31.18 -32.87 37.40
N ILE A 6 30.46 -32.48 36.33
CA ILE A 6 29.07 -32.00 36.06
C ILE A 6 28.84 -30.49 36.30
N CYS A 7 28.67 -29.76 35.19
CA CYS A 7 27.85 -28.55 34.87
C CYS A 7 27.85 -27.27 35.73
N CYS A 8 27.44 -26.16 35.07
CA CYS A 8 27.14 -24.82 35.61
C CYS A 8 28.38 -24.04 36.12
N ALA A 9 28.54 -22.71 36.06
CA ALA A 9 27.72 -21.56 35.62
C ALA A 9 28.68 -20.37 35.23
N GLU A 10 28.31 -19.13 34.85
CA GLU A 10 27.03 -18.41 34.70
C GLU A 10 27.17 -17.18 33.75
N GLU A 11 26.06 -16.49 33.45
CA GLU A 11 25.84 -15.08 32.99
C GLU A 11 27.03 -14.07 32.99
N LYS A 12 27.17 -13.16 32.00
CA LYS A 12 26.22 -12.03 31.77
C LYS A 12 26.34 -11.32 30.41
N SER A 13 25.18 -10.91 29.87
CA SER A 13 24.94 -10.07 28.67
C SER A 13 25.04 -8.55 28.99
N PRO A 14 24.74 -7.58 28.08
CA PRO A 14 24.10 -7.61 26.74
C PRO A 14 25.13 -7.23 25.62
N ASP A 15 24.93 -6.46 24.53
CA ASP A 15 23.87 -5.52 24.09
C ASP A 15 23.98 -5.15 22.59
N ALA A 16 23.06 -4.30 22.11
CA ALA A 16 23.06 -3.55 20.84
C ALA A 16 22.77 -4.28 19.51
N GLU A 17 22.02 -5.40 19.55
CA GLU A 17 21.29 -5.87 18.36
C GLU A 17 20.02 -5.01 18.16
N HIS A 18 20.06 -4.03 17.24
CA HIS A 18 18.87 -3.22 16.94
C HIS A 18 17.94 -3.93 15.95
N GLU A 19 17.15 -4.83 16.51
CA GLU A 19 16.06 -5.54 15.86
C GLU A 19 15.09 -4.59 15.12
N THR A 20 14.70 -4.97 13.91
CA THR A 20 13.51 -4.42 13.25
C THR A 20 12.81 -5.57 12.52
N MET A 21 12.06 -6.36 13.29
CA MET A 21 11.12 -7.34 12.75
C MET A 21 9.89 -6.66 12.15
N VAL A 22 9.07 -7.50 11.50
CA VAL A 22 7.72 -7.28 10.98
C VAL A 22 7.60 -6.39 9.72
N ALA A 23 6.72 -6.68 8.76
CA ALA A 23 5.69 -7.73 8.74
C ALA A 23 5.59 -8.42 7.36
N GLU A 24 5.90 -9.71 7.29
CA GLU A 24 5.47 -10.56 6.16
C GLU A 24 4.01 -10.98 6.39
N VAL A 25 3.07 -10.10 6.00
CA VAL A 25 1.64 -10.36 6.16
C VAL A 25 1.17 -11.32 5.07
N ALA A 26 1.10 -12.61 5.41
CA ALA A 26 0.49 -13.63 4.56
C ALA A 26 -1.02 -13.42 4.41
N ILE A 27 -1.42 -12.60 3.43
CA ILE A 27 -2.82 -12.39 3.07
C ILE A 27 -3.37 -13.69 2.49
N ARG A 28 -4.39 -14.26 3.14
CA ARG A 28 -5.17 -15.38 2.60
C ARG A 28 -6.16 -14.83 1.57
N GLU A 29 -6.09 -15.34 0.35
CA GLU A 29 -7.02 -14.96 -0.72
C GLU A 29 -8.36 -15.70 -0.53
N ASP A 30 -9.45 -14.94 -0.36
CA ASP A 30 -10.79 -15.46 -0.10
C ASP A 30 -11.72 -15.18 -1.32
N PRO A 31 -11.97 -16.17 -2.19
CA PRO A 31 -12.61 -15.96 -3.49
C PRO A 31 -14.14 -16.07 -3.43
N GLY A 32 -14.81 -15.02 -2.93
CA GLY A 32 -16.28 -15.00 -2.77
C GLY A 32 -17.00 -13.81 -3.39
N PHE A 33 -16.69 -12.59 -2.94
CA PHE A 33 -17.32 -11.33 -3.38
C PHE A 33 -16.25 -10.24 -3.53
N SER A 34 -16.37 -9.37 -4.53
CA SER A 34 -15.39 -8.27 -4.76
C SER A 34 -15.60 -7.06 -3.84
N ALA A 35 -15.77 -7.33 -2.54
CA ALA A 35 -15.68 -6.33 -1.47
C ALA A 35 -14.22 -5.98 -1.11
N ALA A 36 -13.24 -6.54 -1.84
CA ALA A 36 -11.83 -6.26 -1.67
C ALA A 36 -11.51 -4.77 -1.95
N PRO A 37 -10.72 -4.08 -1.10
CA PRO A 37 -10.36 -2.70 -1.31
C PRO A 37 -9.58 -2.49 -2.60
N LEU A 38 -9.80 -1.36 -3.27
CA LEU A 38 -8.96 -0.87 -4.34
C LEU A 38 -7.61 -0.47 -3.75
N VAL A 39 -6.51 -0.98 -4.30
CA VAL A 39 -5.15 -0.58 -3.89
C VAL A 39 -4.53 0.26 -5.01
N ILE A 40 -3.99 1.43 -4.67
CA ILE A 40 -3.22 2.25 -5.62
C ILE A 40 -1.80 2.45 -5.09
N THR A 41 -0.81 2.02 -5.86
CA THR A 41 0.60 2.33 -5.61
C THR A 41 0.90 3.70 -6.20
N PHE A 42 1.25 4.66 -5.34
CA PHE A 42 1.71 5.98 -5.76
C PHE A 42 3.23 6.09 -5.64
N LEU A 43 3.89 6.65 -6.65
CA LEU A 43 5.26 7.18 -6.56
C LEU A 43 5.21 8.58 -5.92
N LEU A 44 6.01 8.79 -4.87
CA LEU A 44 6.12 10.05 -4.14
C LEU A 44 6.84 11.13 -4.98
N PRO A 45 6.76 12.42 -4.57
CA PRO A 45 7.42 13.51 -5.29
C PRO A 45 8.97 13.45 -5.21
N ASP A 46 9.54 12.55 -4.41
CA ASP A 46 10.98 12.25 -4.40
C ASP A 46 11.44 11.43 -5.64
N GLY A 47 10.49 10.87 -6.38
CA GLY A 47 10.76 10.04 -7.56
C GLY A 47 11.41 8.68 -7.27
N ARG A 48 11.41 8.23 -6.01
CA ARG A 48 12.05 6.97 -5.58
C ARG A 48 11.16 6.14 -4.66
N SER A 49 10.55 6.78 -3.66
CA SER A 49 9.70 6.08 -2.69
C SER A 49 8.33 5.80 -3.31
N THR A 50 7.83 4.58 -3.10
CA THR A 50 6.44 4.22 -3.44
C THR A 50 5.62 4.01 -2.18
N ARG A 51 4.33 4.33 -2.24
CA ARG A 51 3.38 4.12 -1.16
C ARG A 51 2.09 3.52 -1.70
N ASP A 52 1.72 2.37 -1.17
CA ASP A 52 0.41 1.80 -1.38
C ASP A 52 -0.65 2.50 -0.52
N VAL A 53 -1.82 2.68 -1.10
CA VAL A 53 -2.97 3.29 -0.45
C VAL A 53 -4.20 2.41 -0.73
N TRP A 54 -4.82 1.93 0.34
CA TRP A 54 -6.02 1.10 0.30
C TRP A 54 -7.27 1.99 0.40
N PHE A 55 -8.23 1.74 -0.48
CA PHE A 55 -9.53 2.40 -0.51
C PHE A 55 -10.63 1.36 -0.41
N TYR A 56 -11.34 1.36 0.72
CA TYR A 56 -12.41 0.41 1.02
C TYR A 56 -13.77 0.85 0.44
N GLU A 57 -13.87 2.10 -0.03
CA GLU A 57 -15.12 2.75 -0.43
C GLU A 57 -14.91 3.67 -1.65
N SER A 58 -16.01 4.09 -2.26
CA SER A 58 -16.01 4.99 -3.43
C SER A 58 -17.14 6.02 -3.29
N PRO A 59 -17.03 7.23 -3.87
CA PRO A 59 -15.95 7.72 -4.75
C PRO A 59 -14.70 8.23 -4.02
N LEU A 60 -13.54 8.16 -4.67
CA LEU A 60 -12.25 8.51 -4.06
C LEU A 60 -12.06 10.01 -3.77
N GLY A 61 -12.71 10.89 -4.54
CA GLY A 61 -12.47 12.34 -4.48
C GLY A 61 -11.11 12.80 -5.02
N LEU A 62 -10.36 11.96 -5.73
CA LEU A 62 -9.08 12.31 -6.36
C LEU A 62 -9.29 12.82 -7.79
N ASP A 63 -8.72 13.99 -8.12
CA ASP A 63 -8.62 14.48 -9.50
C ASP A 63 -7.18 14.31 -10.00
N PHE A 64 -7.03 13.84 -11.23
CA PHE A 64 -5.72 13.55 -11.84
C PHE A 64 -5.37 14.50 -12.99
N SER A 65 -4.07 14.62 -13.30
CA SER A 65 -3.59 15.38 -14.44
C SER A 65 -3.81 14.62 -15.76
N MET A 66 -4.45 15.27 -16.74
CA MET A 66 -4.54 14.79 -18.14
C MET A 66 -3.21 14.87 -18.91
N ARG A 67 -2.08 14.85 -18.20
CA ARG A 67 -0.72 14.76 -18.74
C ARG A 67 -0.03 13.57 -18.11
N LEU A 68 0.78 12.87 -18.89
CA LEU A 68 1.63 11.78 -18.43
C LEU A 68 2.95 12.33 -17.85
N PRO A 69 3.55 11.68 -16.84
CA PRO A 69 2.96 10.57 -16.06
C PRO A 69 1.81 11.09 -15.18
N MET A 70 0.80 10.26 -14.92
CA MET A 70 -0.46 10.71 -14.32
C MET A 70 -0.29 11.05 -12.83
N LYS A 71 -0.46 12.32 -12.47
CA LYS A 71 -0.31 12.83 -11.10
C LYS A 71 -1.63 13.23 -10.47
N VAL A 72 -1.74 13.10 -9.16
CA VAL A 72 -2.79 13.72 -8.35
C VAL A 72 -2.68 15.23 -8.52
N LYS A 73 -3.73 15.85 -9.08
CA LYS A 73 -3.85 17.31 -9.29
C LYS A 73 -4.56 17.97 -8.11
N ALA A 74 -5.59 17.33 -7.57
CA ALA A 74 -6.34 17.78 -6.41
C ALA A 74 -6.91 16.59 -5.63
N VAL A 75 -7.19 16.84 -4.35
CA VAL A 75 -7.91 15.92 -3.45
C VAL A 75 -9.12 16.70 -2.93
N LYS A 76 -10.31 16.14 -3.08
CA LYS A 76 -11.56 16.80 -2.66
C LYS A 76 -11.78 16.61 -1.15
N PRO A 77 -12.05 17.68 -0.40
CA PRO A 77 -12.27 17.59 1.04
C PRO A 77 -13.54 16.79 1.35
N GLY A 78 -13.53 16.04 2.45
CA GLY A 78 -14.62 15.18 2.89
C GLY A 78 -14.73 13.83 2.17
N PHE A 79 -13.83 13.51 1.23
CA PHE A 79 -13.80 12.21 0.54
C PHE A 79 -12.71 11.29 1.11
N ILE A 80 -12.79 9.99 0.81
CA ILE A 80 -11.83 8.98 1.31
C ILE A 80 -10.38 9.27 0.88
N GLY A 81 -10.15 9.94 -0.26
CA GLY A 81 -8.81 10.34 -0.72
C GLY A 81 -8.06 11.27 0.25
N GLU A 82 -8.78 12.15 0.95
CA GLU A 82 -8.23 13.03 2.00
C GLU A 82 -7.90 12.23 3.26
N HIS A 83 -8.84 11.38 3.70
CA HIS A 83 -8.69 10.51 4.87
C HIS A 83 -7.52 9.53 4.72
N SER A 84 -7.32 8.98 3.51
CA SER A 84 -6.19 8.13 3.14
C SER A 84 -4.85 8.89 2.99
N LYS A 85 -4.82 10.20 3.26
CA LYS A 85 -3.63 11.08 3.24
C LYS A 85 -2.89 11.11 1.90
N VAL A 86 -3.62 10.96 0.79
CA VAL A 86 -3.07 11.17 -0.57
C VAL A 86 -2.76 12.65 -0.74
N GLN A 87 -1.68 12.99 -1.44
CA GLN A 87 -1.25 14.38 -1.65
C GLN A 87 -1.11 14.72 -3.13
N VAL A 88 -1.24 16.01 -3.45
CA VAL A 88 -1.01 16.56 -4.78
C VAL A 88 0.44 16.32 -5.22
N GLY A 89 0.63 16.00 -6.50
CA GLY A 89 1.94 15.72 -7.09
C GLY A 89 2.38 14.25 -7.05
N TRP A 90 1.73 13.40 -6.23
CA TRP A 90 1.94 11.94 -6.24
C TRP A 90 1.54 11.35 -7.61
N THR A 91 2.31 10.40 -8.11
CA THR A 91 2.13 9.81 -9.46
C THR A 91 1.57 8.40 -9.33
N ILE A 92 0.54 8.00 -10.08
CA ILE A 92 0.07 6.61 -10.06
C ILE A 92 1.10 5.71 -10.76
N LEU A 93 1.46 4.60 -10.11
CA LEU A 93 2.33 3.55 -10.66
C LEU A 93 1.59 2.24 -10.91
N ARG A 94 0.69 1.83 -9.99
CA ARG A 94 -0.06 0.56 -10.07
C ARG A 94 -1.48 0.70 -9.52
N ILE A 95 -2.39 -0.13 -10.00
CA ILE A 95 -3.78 -0.28 -9.53
C ILE A 95 -4.03 -1.78 -9.31
N ASP A 96 -4.41 -2.18 -8.09
CA ASP A 96 -4.48 -3.57 -7.61
C ASP A 96 -3.21 -4.37 -7.99
N GLY A 97 -2.03 -3.83 -7.66
CA GLY A 97 -0.72 -4.42 -7.96
C GLY A 97 -0.31 -4.42 -9.45
N ARG A 98 -1.26 -4.32 -10.39
CA ARG A 98 -1.02 -4.27 -11.83
C ARG A 98 -0.49 -2.89 -12.24
N PRO A 99 0.59 -2.81 -13.06
CA PRO A 99 1.13 -1.52 -13.50
C PRO A 99 0.12 -0.78 -14.37
N VAL A 100 0.03 0.54 -14.21
CA VAL A 100 -0.87 1.35 -15.04
C VAL A 100 -0.34 1.46 -16.48
N PRO A 101 -1.21 1.44 -17.50
CA PRO A 101 -0.79 1.62 -18.88
C PRO A 101 -0.25 3.04 -19.13
N GLY A 102 0.65 3.17 -20.11
CA GLY A 102 1.26 4.44 -20.50
C GLY A 102 0.32 5.44 -21.21
N SER A 103 -0.99 5.41 -20.92
CA SER A 103 -2.00 6.32 -21.48
C SER A 103 -3.01 6.73 -20.41
N PHE A 104 -3.55 7.95 -20.55
CA PHE A 104 -4.50 8.52 -19.60
C PHE A 104 -5.81 7.72 -19.59
N ASP A 105 -6.37 7.47 -20.76
CA ASP A 105 -7.71 6.90 -20.94
C ASP A 105 -7.79 5.44 -20.48
N ALA A 106 -6.78 4.63 -20.78
CA ALA A 106 -6.75 3.23 -20.33
C ALA A 106 -6.52 3.12 -18.81
N THR A 107 -5.74 4.02 -18.21
CA THR A 107 -5.57 4.10 -16.74
C THR A 107 -6.87 4.55 -16.07
N LEU A 108 -7.55 5.55 -16.63
CA LEU A 108 -8.83 6.02 -16.13
C LEU A 108 -9.92 4.95 -16.27
N MET A 109 -9.96 4.22 -17.39
CA MET A 109 -10.86 3.08 -17.62
C MET A 109 -10.61 1.96 -16.62
N MET A 110 -9.34 1.58 -16.38
CA MET A 110 -8.95 0.59 -15.37
C MET A 110 -9.41 1.01 -13.96
N LEU A 111 -9.19 2.27 -13.58
CA LEU A 111 -9.66 2.83 -12.31
C LEU A 111 -11.20 2.83 -12.23
N GLN A 112 -11.89 3.29 -13.28
CA GLN A 112 -13.36 3.34 -13.33
C GLN A 112 -13.99 1.94 -13.22
N MET A 113 -13.48 0.94 -13.95
CA MET A 113 -13.95 -0.44 -13.84
C MET A 113 -13.84 -0.96 -12.40
N ARG A 114 -12.72 -0.66 -11.72
CA ARG A 114 -12.51 -1.08 -10.33
C ARG A 114 -13.41 -0.33 -9.34
N LEU A 115 -13.62 0.98 -9.52
CA LEU A 115 -14.56 1.77 -8.72
C LEU A 115 -16.01 1.32 -8.91
N GLN A 116 -16.40 0.92 -10.13
CA GLN A 116 -17.74 0.40 -10.41
C GLN A 116 -18.05 -0.87 -9.60
N GLY A 117 -17.07 -1.78 -9.46
CA GLY A 117 -17.20 -3.01 -8.66
C GLY A 117 -17.24 -2.79 -7.15
N MET A 118 -16.81 -1.62 -6.64
CA MET A 118 -16.88 -1.29 -5.20
C MET A 118 -18.18 -0.58 -4.78
N ARG A 119 -19.14 -0.36 -5.69
CA ARG A 119 -20.44 0.20 -5.31
C ARG A 119 -21.26 -0.87 -4.59
N ARG A 120 -21.34 -0.76 -3.25
CA ARG A 120 -22.43 -1.36 -2.48
C ARG A 120 -23.77 -0.83 -3.02
N HIS A 121 -24.75 -1.72 -3.15
CA HIS A 121 -26.09 -1.46 -3.65
C HIS A 121 -27.09 -1.46 -2.48
#